data_AF-T1A7S2-F1
#
_entry.id   AF-T1A7S2-F1
#
_cell.length_a   1.000
_cell.length_b   1.000
_cell.length_c   1.000
_cell.angle_alpha   90.00
_cell.angle_beta   90.00
_cell.angle_gamma   90.00
#
_symmetry.space_group_name_H-M   'P 1'
#
loop_
_entity.id
_entity.type
_entity.pdbx_description
1 polymer ?
#
loop_
_entity_poly.entity_id
_entity_poly.type
_entity_poly.pdbx_seq_one_letter_code
_entity_poly.pdbx_strand_id
1 'polypeptide(L)'
;MITGLTGNGRLLLTVNEDGNWNELFYPYPGQFQHLREQRLGIFDVPAARFDWLRRGNGYQVEQVAHGAGHLPESHWSGHGISIVVRDHIHPNHDLVSRVYRLRADPARSVRLFAYHAFQIAESMYQDTAYVDPTIPALVHYKRGYFFEFFGDPPFARAVCGEHT
;
A
#
# COMPACT_ATOMS: atom_id res chain seq x y z
N MET A 1 10.27 6.11 -10.86
CA MET A 1 9.90 7.51 -11.17
C MET A 1 8.53 7.81 -10.57
N ILE A 2 8.25 9.04 -10.10
CA ILE A 2 6.90 9.42 -9.66
C ILE A 2 6.01 9.56 -10.90
N THR A 3 4.83 8.95 -10.86
CA THR A 3 3.87 8.92 -11.98
C THR A 3 2.57 9.65 -11.63
N GLY A 4 2.23 9.77 -10.35
CA GLY A 4 1.08 10.54 -9.89
C GLY A 4 1.27 11.07 -8.48
N LEU A 5 0.55 12.15 -8.17
CA LEU A 5 0.46 12.71 -6.83
C LEU A 5 -0.98 13.12 -6.53
N THR A 6 -1.39 13.00 -5.27
CA THR A 6 -2.69 13.47 -4.80
C THR A 6 -2.60 13.89 -3.34
N GLY A 7 -3.48 14.77 -2.89
CA GLY A 7 -3.45 15.33 -1.54
C GLY A 7 -4.72 16.09 -1.18
N ASN A 8 -4.85 16.43 0.10
CA ASN A 8 -5.98 17.19 0.67
C ASN A 8 -5.52 18.41 1.51
N GLY A 9 -4.29 18.86 1.28
CA GLY A 9 -3.66 19.95 2.04
C GLY A 9 -3.01 19.51 3.35
N ARG A 10 -3.33 18.30 3.85
CA ARG A 10 -2.68 17.70 5.02
C ARG A 10 -1.84 16.48 4.65
N LEU A 11 -2.46 15.57 3.92
CA LEU A 11 -1.79 14.44 3.28
C LEU A 11 -1.34 14.81 1.88
N LEU A 12 -0.16 14.33 1.50
CA LEU A 12 0.29 14.22 0.12
C LEU A 12 0.86 12.82 -0.09
N LEU A 13 0.29 12.09 -1.05
CA LEU A 13 0.76 10.77 -1.46
C LEU A 13 1.32 10.87 -2.88
N THR A 14 2.51 10.30 -3.10
CA THR A 14 3.06 10.08 -4.44
C THR A 14 3.06 8.59 -4.78
N VAL A 15 2.78 8.27 -6.04
CA VAL A 15 2.72 6.91 -6.56
C VAL A 15 3.70 6.78 -7.73
N ASN A 16 4.41 5.66 -7.79
CA ASN A 16 5.38 5.40 -8.85
C ASN A 16 4.77 4.62 -10.04
N GLU A 17 5.61 4.35 -11.04
CA GLU A 17 5.22 3.65 -12.27
C GLU A 17 4.72 2.21 -12.07
N ASP A 18 5.03 1.61 -10.92
CA ASP A 18 4.56 0.30 -10.51
C ASP A 18 3.23 0.38 -9.73
N GLY A 19 2.74 1.59 -9.45
CA GLY A 19 1.59 1.78 -8.60
C GLY A 19 1.88 1.63 -7.12
N ASN A 20 3.16 1.52 -6.72
CA ASN A 20 3.51 1.49 -5.31
C ASN A 20 3.52 2.91 -4.77
N TRP A 21 3.15 3.05 -3.50
CA TRP A 21 3.33 4.31 -2.79
C TRP A 21 4.82 4.60 -2.69
N ASN A 22 5.20 5.81 -3.10
CA ASN A 22 6.59 6.25 -3.12
C ASN A 22 6.85 7.18 -1.93
N GLU A 23 6.02 8.20 -1.74
CA GLU A 23 6.13 9.12 -0.61
C GLU A 23 4.78 9.41 0.02
N LEU A 24 4.80 9.56 1.35
CA LEU A 24 3.64 9.97 2.15
C LEU A 24 4.06 11.12 3.08
N PHE A 25 3.54 12.32 2.83
CA PHE A 25 3.75 13.48 3.68
C PHE A 25 2.55 13.73 4.59
N TYR A 26 2.84 14.07 5.84
CA TYR A 26 1.87 14.41 6.88
C TYR A 26 2.58 15.21 8.00
N PRO A 27 1.96 16.19 8.68
CA PRO A 27 0.61 16.72 8.50
C PRO A 27 0.49 17.82 7.46
N TYR A 28 1.59 18.19 6.80
CA TYR A 28 1.59 19.11 5.69
C TYR A 28 2.49 18.58 4.56
N PRO A 29 2.13 18.81 3.29
CA PRO A 29 3.00 18.53 2.16
C PRO A 29 4.38 19.18 2.33
N GLY A 30 5.44 18.38 2.18
CA GLY A 30 6.83 18.85 2.27
C GLY A 30 7.40 19.03 3.68
N GLN A 31 6.64 18.73 4.75
CA GLN A 31 7.19 18.82 6.11
C GLN A 31 7.96 17.56 6.52
N PHE A 32 7.27 16.41 6.57
CA PHE A 32 7.86 15.14 6.96
C PHE A 32 7.40 14.05 6.00
N GLN A 33 8.34 13.36 5.38
CA GLN A 33 8.10 12.15 4.62
C GLN A 33 8.13 10.95 5.59
N HIS A 34 7.04 10.19 5.68
CA HIS A 34 6.91 9.11 6.68
C HIS A 34 7.04 7.70 6.11
N LEU A 35 6.82 7.52 4.80
CA LEU A 35 6.82 6.19 4.18
C LEU A 35 8.22 5.83 3.70
N ARG A 36 8.79 4.75 4.22
CA ARG A 36 10.04 4.20 3.68
C ARG A 36 9.76 3.32 2.48
N GLU A 37 8.78 2.43 2.60
CA GLU A 37 8.50 1.44 1.57
C GLU A 37 7.07 0.91 1.67
N GLN A 38 6.47 0.64 0.51
CA GLN A 38 5.25 -0.11 0.41
C GLN A 38 5.42 -1.20 -0.66
N ARG A 39 5.00 -2.43 -0.34
CA ARG A 39 4.99 -3.56 -1.30
C ARG A 39 3.66 -4.28 -1.30
N LEU A 40 3.31 -4.86 -2.44
CA LEU A 40 2.17 -5.76 -2.59
C LEU A 40 2.71 -7.15 -2.98
N GLY A 41 2.26 -8.18 -2.26
CA GLY A 41 2.68 -9.55 -2.48
C GLY A 41 1.49 -10.47 -2.70
N ILE A 42 1.73 -11.57 -3.41
CA ILE A 42 0.75 -12.61 -3.67
C ILE A 42 1.33 -13.95 -3.26
N PHE A 43 0.54 -14.73 -2.54
CA PHE A 43 0.80 -16.15 -2.30
C PHE A 43 -0.22 -16.99 -3.07
N ASP A 44 0.29 -17.80 -4.00
CA ASP A 44 -0.48 -18.81 -4.71
C ASP A 44 -0.56 -20.07 -3.85
N VAL A 45 -1.76 -20.39 -3.35
CA VAL A 45 -1.94 -21.47 -2.37
C VAL A 45 -1.68 -22.85 -3.00
N PRO A 46 -2.26 -23.22 -4.15
CA PRO A 46 -1.93 -24.50 -4.81
C PRO A 46 -0.45 -24.65 -5.19
N ALA A 47 0.19 -23.58 -5.66
CA ALA A 47 1.60 -23.63 -6.06
C ALA A 47 2.59 -23.50 -4.89
N ALA A 48 2.09 -23.22 -3.68
CA ALA A 48 2.89 -22.93 -2.48
C ALA A 48 3.99 -21.88 -2.73
N ARG A 49 3.69 -20.85 -3.53
CA ARG A 49 4.66 -19.87 -4.01
C ARG A 49 4.26 -18.46 -3.59
N PHE A 50 5.22 -17.71 -3.05
CA PHE A 50 5.09 -16.29 -2.75
C PHE A 50 5.87 -15.46 -3.77
N ASP A 51 5.28 -14.38 -4.26
CA ASP A 51 5.93 -13.38 -5.09
C ASP A 51 5.54 -11.97 -4.64
N TRP A 52 6.53 -11.07 -4.52
CA TRP A 52 6.26 -9.63 -4.54
C TRP A 52 5.87 -9.20 -5.95
N LEU A 53 4.86 -8.35 -6.10
CA LEU A 53 4.53 -7.75 -7.38
C LEU A 53 5.64 -6.76 -7.77
N ARG A 54 6.37 -7.10 -8.83
CA ARG A 54 7.53 -6.37 -9.30
C ARG A 54 7.69 -6.60 -10.79
N ARG A 55 8.20 -5.61 -11.53
CA ARG A 55 8.62 -5.85 -12.92
C ARG A 55 9.78 -6.84 -12.97
N GLY A 56 9.68 -7.81 -13.88
CA GLY A 56 10.77 -8.75 -14.19
C GLY A 56 10.73 -10.10 -13.46
N ASN A 57 9.78 -10.35 -12.56
CA ASN A 57 9.54 -11.69 -11.99
C ASN A 57 8.30 -12.38 -12.60
N GLY A 58 7.97 -12.04 -13.86
CA GLY A 58 6.83 -12.60 -14.59
C GLY A 58 5.50 -11.85 -14.39
N TYR A 59 5.50 -10.79 -13.58
CA TYR A 59 4.41 -9.82 -13.56
C TYR A 59 4.72 -8.62 -14.46
N GLN A 60 3.66 -8.11 -15.09
CA GLN A 60 3.63 -6.86 -15.86
C GLN A 60 2.65 -5.90 -15.17
N VAL A 61 2.93 -4.60 -15.30
CA VAL A 61 2.07 -3.53 -14.77
C VAL A 61 1.84 -2.47 -15.83
N GLU A 62 0.59 -2.04 -15.95
CA GLU A 62 0.17 -0.93 -16.77
C GLU A 62 -0.54 0.12 -15.91
N GLN A 63 -0.22 1.41 -16.12
CA GLN A 63 -0.92 2.52 -15.48
C GLN A 63 -1.98 3.06 -16.44
N VAL A 64 -3.24 3.02 -16.01
CA VAL A 64 -4.39 3.46 -16.83
C VAL A 64 -5.04 4.66 -16.16
N ALA A 65 -5.27 5.73 -16.91
CA ALA A 65 -5.99 6.89 -16.40
C ALA A 65 -7.41 6.51 -15.97
N HIS A 66 -7.87 7.02 -14.82
CA HIS A 66 -9.17 6.66 -14.27
C HIS A 66 -9.98 7.87 -13.79
N GLY A 67 -11.16 8.02 -14.41
CA GLY A 67 -12.10 9.08 -14.07
C GLY A 67 -11.47 10.47 -14.18
N ALA A 68 -11.90 11.39 -13.31
CA ALA A 68 -11.28 12.71 -13.14
C ALA A 68 -10.23 12.74 -12.01
N GLY A 69 -9.81 11.57 -11.51
CA GLY A 69 -8.88 11.45 -10.39
C GLY A 69 -7.44 11.82 -10.79
N HIS A 70 -6.63 12.20 -9.81
CA HIS A 70 -5.23 12.57 -10.02
C HIS A 70 -4.27 11.37 -10.02
N LEU A 71 -4.74 10.18 -9.66
CA LEU A 71 -3.93 8.96 -9.66
C LEU A 71 -4.44 7.96 -10.72
N PRO A 72 -3.52 7.32 -11.48
CA PRO A 72 -3.88 6.22 -12.36
C PRO A 72 -4.27 4.97 -11.57
N GLU A 73 -4.99 4.06 -12.23
CA GLU A 73 -5.13 2.68 -11.78
C GLU A 73 -3.91 1.87 -12.22
N SER A 74 -3.44 0.99 -11.34
CA SER A 74 -2.35 0.06 -11.65
C SER A 74 -2.91 -1.32 -11.93
N HIS A 75 -2.72 -1.78 -13.17
CA HIS A 75 -3.20 -3.06 -13.67
C HIS A 75 -2.04 -4.04 -13.71
N TRP A 76 -1.95 -4.89 -12.70
CA TRP A 76 -0.97 -5.96 -12.62
C TRP A 76 -1.51 -7.24 -13.26
N SER A 77 -0.69 -7.91 -14.05
CA SER A 77 -1.01 -9.23 -14.61
C SER A 77 0.22 -10.13 -14.69
N GLY A 78 0.03 -11.43 -14.45
CA GLY A 78 1.11 -12.41 -14.52
C GLY A 78 0.72 -13.70 -13.83
N HIS A 79 1.30 -14.83 -14.25
CA HIS A 79 1.06 -16.15 -13.63
C HIS A 79 -0.42 -16.55 -13.53
N GLY A 80 -1.30 -16.06 -14.42
CA GLY A 80 -2.74 -16.31 -14.34
C GLY A 80 -3.44 -15.56 -13.19
N ILE A 81 -2.88 -14.43 -12.74
CA ILE A 81 -3.46 -13.53 -11.74
C ILE A 81 -3.53 -12.13 -12.35
N SER A 82 -4.63 -11.42 -12.13
CA SER A 82 -4.78 -10.01 -12.45
C SER A 82 -5.25 -9.22 -11.22
N ILE A 83 -4.66 -8.04 -11.02
CA ILE A 83 -4.96 -7.17 -9.88
C ILE A 83 -5.08 -5.73 -10.39
N VAL A 84 -6.19 -5.09 -10.09
CA VAL A 84 -6.37 -3.65 -10.29
C VAL A 84 -6.24 -2.96 -8.93
N VAL A 85 -5.32 -2.01 -8.82
CA VAL A 85 -5.08 -1.20 -7.61
C VAL A 85 -5.54 0.23 -7.87
N ARG A 86 -6.29 0.81 -6.94
CA ARG A 86 -6.77 2.20 -7.00
C ARG A 86 -6.54 2.90 -5.68
N ASP A 87 -5.99 4.10 -5.74
CA ASP A 87 -5.67 4.92 -4.58
C ASP A 87 -6.46 6.23 -4.60
N HIS A 88 -6.99 6.63 -3.45
CA HIS A 88 -7.68 7.91 -3.28
C HIS A 88 -7.33 8.52 -1.93
N ILE A 89 -7.18 9.84 -1.90
CA ILE A 89 -7.14 10.60 -0.65
C ILE A 89 -8.52 11.18 -0.38
N HIS A 90 -9.00 11.01 0.85
CA HIS A 90 -10.25 11.62 1.27
C HIS A 90 -10.10 13.15 1.33
N PRO A 91 -11.01 13.94 0.74
CA PRO A 91 -10.83 15.40 0.64
C PRO A 91 -10.84 16.12 1.98
N ASN A 92 -11.51 15.57 3.00
CA ASN A 92 -11.72 16.22 4.30
C ASN A 92 -11.15 15.45 5.51
N HIS A 93 -10.54 14.29 5.29
CA HIS A 93 -10.04 13.43 6.37
C HIS A 93 -8.60 13.01 6.06
N ASP A 94 -7.79 12.83 7.10
CA ASP A 94 -6.42 12.32 7.01
C ASP A 94 -6.45 10.80 6.69
N LEU A 95 -7.04 10.43 5.55
CA LEU A 95 -7.32 9.07 5.12
C LEU A 95 -6.90 8.85 3.67
N VAL A 96 -6.16 7.76 3.45
CA VAL A 96 -5.89 7.18 2.13
C VAL A 96 -6.70 5.89 2.01
N SER A 97 -7.48 5.74 0.94
CA SER A 97 -8.13 4.47 0.62
C SER A 97 -7.45 3.81 -0.58
N ARG A 98 -7.06 2.55 -0.39
CA ARG A 98 -6.50 1.70 -1.44
C ARG A 98 -7.42 0.52 -1.68
N VAL A 99 -7.94 0.40 -2.90
CA VAL A 99 -8.89 -0.63 -3.31
C VAL A 99 -8.20 -1.62 -4.24
N TYR A 100 -8.34 -2.91 -3.93
CA TYR A 100 -7.83 -4.00 -4.75
C TYR A 100 -8.98 -4.76 -5.41
N ARG A 101 -8.89 -5.01 -6.70
CA ARG A 101 -9.74 -5.99 -7.40
C ARG A 101 -8.86 -7.09 -7.95
N LEU A 102 -8.97 -8.28 -7.37
CA LEU A 102 -8.15 -9.43 -7.71
C LEU A 102 -8.98 -10.48 -8.47
N ARG A 103 -8.38 -11.08 -9.48
CA ARG A 103 -8.90 -12.26 -10.19
C ARG A 103 -7.77 -13.26 -10.44
N ALA A 104 -8.09 -14.54 -10.32
CA ALA A 104 -7.21 -15.64 -10.73
C ALA A 104 -7.89 -16.46 -11.84
N ASP A 105 -7.14 -16.79 -12.88
CA ASP A 105 -7.57 -17.60 -14.01
C ASP A 105 -6.46 -18.62 -14.39
N PRO A 106 -6.69 -19.93 -14.22
CA PRO A 106 -7.92 -20.55 -13.70
C PRO A 106 -8.19 -20.17 -12.24
N ALA A 107 -9.47 -20.25 -11.86
CA ALA A 107 -9.93 -19.90 -10.52
C ALA A 107 -9.23 -20.74 -9.45
N ARG A 108 -8.59 -20.07 -8.49
CA ARG A 108 -7.85 -20.71 -7.40
C ARG A 108 -7.69 -19.79 -6.19
N SER A 109 -7.34 -20.37 -5.05
CA SER A 109 -7.09 -19.64 -3.82
C SER A 109 -5.74 -18.91 -3.88
N VAL A 110 -5.79 -17.59 -3.64
CA VAL A 110 -4.61 -16.74 -3.50
C VAL A 110 -4.75 -15.88 -2.25
N ARG A 111 -3.62 -15.44 -1.69
CA ARG A 111 -3.60 -14.51 -0.56
C ARG A 111 -2.85 -13.25 -0.96
N LEU A 112 -3.43 -12.10 -0.62
CA LEU A 112 -2.82 -10.79 -0.82
C LEU A 112 -2.07 -10.38 0.45
N PHE A 113 -0.86 -9.85 0.29
CA PHE A 113 -0.02 -9.32 1.36
C PHE A 113 0.27 -7.85 1.09
N ALA A 114 -0.16 -6.98 1.99
CA ALA A 114 0.25 -5.58 1.99
C ALA A 114 1.37 -5.39 3.02
N TYR A 115 2.48 -4.79 2.60
CA TYR A 115 3.63 -4.52 3.44
C TYR A 115 3.91 -3.03 3.45
N HIS A 116 4.15 -2.48 4.65
CA HIS A 116 4.51 -1.08 4.85
C HIS A 116 5.70 -1.00 5.81
N ALA A 117 6.68 -0.19 5.44
CA ALA A 117 7.76 0.25 6.31
C ALA A 117 7.69 1.76 6.42
N PHE A 118 7.81 2.26 7.64
CA PHE A 118 7.81 3.69 7.93
C PHE A 118 9.20 4.16 8.36
N GLN A 119 9.41 5.46 8.18
CA GLN A 119 10.49 6.26 8.72
C GLN A 119 9.85 7.50 9.35
N ILE A 120 9.06 7.31 10.41
CA ILE A 120 8.16 8.36 10.91
C ILE A 120 8.97 9.60 11.31
N ALA A 121 8.55 10.74 10.75
CA ALA A 121 9.22 12.04 10.82
C ALA A 121 10.67 11.98 10.32
N GLU A 122 10.88 11.30 9.19
CA GLU A 122 12.18 11.15 8.49
C GLU A 122 13.29 10.58 9.37
N SER A 123 12.91 9.72 10.31
CA SER A 123 13.83 9.11 11.25
C SER A 123 13.74 7.59 11.19
N MET A 124 14.90 6.96 11.02
CA MET A 124 15.05 5.50 10.84
C MET A 124 14.96 4.69 12.14
N TYR A 125 14.78 5.36 13.29
CA TYR A 125 14.87 4.74 14.62
C TYR A 125 13.63 5.03 15.46
N GLN A 126 13.32 4.11 16.37
CA GLN A 126 12.30 4.28 17.41
C GLN A 126 10.86 4.42 16.88
N ASP A 127 10.61 3.95 15.66
CA ASP A 127 9.25 3.71 15.20
C ASP A 127 8.72 2.48 15.94
N THR A 128 7.50 2.57 16.45
CA THR A 128 6.83 1.42 17.07
C THR A 128 5.69 0.98 16.17
N ALA A 129 5.54 -0.32 15.98
CA ALA A 129 4.39 -0.90 15.30
C ALA A 129 3.75 -1.95 16.20
N TYR A 130 2.42 -1.99 16.23
CA TYR A 130 1.66 -3.02 16.94
C TYR A 130 0.40 -3.39 16.17
N VAL A 131 -0.11 -4.59 16.44
CA VAL A 131 -1.45 -5.00 16.02
C VAL A 131 -2.39 -4.71 17.17
N ASP A 132 -3.44 -3.93 16.92
CA ASP A 132 -4.41 -3.58 17.94
C ASP A 132 -5.21 -4.84 18.36
N PRO A 133 -5.34 -5.15 19.67
CA PRO A 133 -6.04 -6.34 20.13
C PRO A 133 -7.56 -6.18 20.15
N THR A 134 -8.08 -4.95 19.99
CA THR A 134 -9.51 -4.60 20.10
C THR A 134 -10.17 -4.37 18.75
N ILE A 135 -9.40 -3.94 17.75
CA ILE A 135 -9.87 -3.70 16.38
C ILE A 135 -8.92 -4.38 15.38
N PRO A 136 -9.38 -4.80 14.18
CA PRO A 136 -8.53 -5.45 13.20
C PRO A 136 -7.65 -4.43 12.45
N ALA A 137 -6.76 -3.78 13.19
CA ALA A 137 -5.89 -2.72 12.72
C ALA A 137 -4.42 -2.98 13.08
N LEU A 138 -3.54 -2.49 12.21
CA LEU A 138 -2.11 -2.39 12.48
C LEU A 138 -1.75 -0.91 12.57
N VAL A 139 -1.04 -0.53 13.62
CA VAL A 139 -0.70 0.88 13.88
C VAL A 139 0.81 1.04 13.90
N HIS A 140 1.33 1.96 13.09
CA HIS A 140 2.66 2.53 13.25
C HIS A 140 2.54 3.84 14.02
N TYR A 141 3.36 4.05 15.04
CA TYR A 141 3.35 5.31 15.79
C TYR A 141 4.74 5.75 16.25
N LYS A 142 4.87 7.07 16.40
CA LYS A 142 6.01 7.72 17.04
C LYS A 142 5.60 9.10 17.52
N ARG A 143 5.70 9.33 18.82
CA ARG A 143 5.30 10.59 19.47
C ARG A 143 3.86 10.96 19.08
N GLY A 144 3.67 12.07 18.35
CA GLY A 144 2.36 12.57 17.93
C GLY A 144 1.88 12.07 16.57
N TYR A 145 2.63 11.18 15.90
CA TYR A 145 2.26 10.63 14.59
C TYR A 145 1.76 9.20 14.72
N PHE A 146 0.59 8.95 14.15
CA PHE A 146 -0.08 7.65 14.14
C PHE A 146 -0.54 7.35 12.72
N PHE A 147 -0.19 6.16 12.22
CA PHE A 147 -0.61 5.64 10.92
C PHE A 147 -1.29 4.31 11.16
N GLU A 148 -2.62 4.32 11.07
CA GLU A 148 -3.46 3.15 11.22
C GLU A 148 -3.75 2.52 9.85
N PHE A 149 -3.61 1.20 9.79
CA PHE A 149 -3.97 0.38 8.65
C PHE A 149 -5.13 -0.53 9.07
N PHE A 150 -6.23 -0.45 8.35
CA PHE A 150 -7.39 -1.33 8.48
C PHE A 150 -7.96 -1.61 7.08
N GLY A 151 -8.88 -2.57 6.98
CA GLY A 151 -9.45 -2.97 5.70
C GLY A 151 -10.88 -3.44 5.81
N ASP A 152 -11.58 -3.38 4.68
CA ASP A 152 -12.86 -4.05 4.46
C ASP A 152 -12.74 -4.93 3.19
N PRO A 153 -12.78 -6.27 3.31
CA PRO A 153 -12.88 -7.02 4.55
C PRO A 153 -11.62 -6.85 5.44
N PRO A 154 -11.73 -7.06 6.77
CA PRO A 154 -10.60 -7.00 7.68
C PRO A 154 -9.47 -7.97 7.29
N PHE A 155 -8.21 -7.62 7.62
CA PHE A 155 -7.08 -8.50 7.37
C PHE A 155 -7.25 -9.83 8.13
N ALA A 156 -7.05 -10.96 7.45
CA ALA A 156 -7.12 -12.28 8.09
C ALA A 156 -5.98 -12.49 9.12
N ARG A 157 -4.84 -11.83 8.89
CA ARG A 157 -3.63 -11.85 9.72
C ARG A 157 -2.90 -10.51 9.58
N ALA A 158 -2.26 -10.08 10.65
CA ALA A 158 -1.33 -8.95 10.67
C ALA A 158 -0.11 -9.33 11.50
N VAL A 159 1.04 -8.78 11.15
CA VAL A 159 2.29 -8.92 11.90
C VAL A 159 3.06 -7.63 11.79
N CYS A 160 3.74 -7.25 12.87
CA CYS A 160 4.68 -6.16 12.91
C CYS A 160 6.06 -6.71 13.31
N GLY A 161 7.12 -6.10 12.79
CA GLY A 161 8.49 -6.54 13.04
C GLY A 161 9.49 -5.49 12.61
N GLU A 162 10.77 -5.75 12.89
CA GLU A 162 11.86 -4.90 12.45
C GLU A 162 12.12 -5.12 10.94
N HIS A 163 12.26 -4.02 10.21
CA HIS A 163 12.69 -4.06 8.82
C HIS A 163 14.21 -3.96 8.77
N THR A 164 14.87 -5.10 8.53
CA THR A 164 16.33 -5.24 8.36
C THR A 164 16.74 -5.16 6.91
#